data_AF-A0A6N2E6J0-F1
#
_entry.id   AF-A0A6N2E6J0-F1
#
_cell.length_a   1.000
_cell.length_b   1.000
_cell.length_c   1.000
_cell.angle_alpha   90.00
_cell.angle_beta   90.00
_cell.angle_gamma   90.00
#
_symmetry.space_group_name_H-M   'P 1'
#
loop_
_entity.id
_entity.type
_entity.pdbx_description
1 polymer ?
#
loop_
_entity_poly.entity_id
_entity_poly.type
_entity_poly.pdbx_seq_one_letter_code
_entity_poly.pdbx_strand_id
1 'polypeptide(L)' 'MPGHSSWNYDINIAHHAACCRHGGILSISIGVASVIPDALSTVNCLIAEADQALYRTEAGGRNGLCVAGQ' A
#
# COMPACT_ATOMS: atom_id res chain seq x y z
N MET A 1 21.40 2.98 -17.75
CA MET A 1 20.39 1.99 -17.36
C MET A 1 20.31 1.94 -15.83
N PRO A 2 19.54 2.83 -15.16
CA PRO A 2 19.26 2.68 -13.72
C PRO A 2 17.88 2.02 -13.57
N GLY A 3 17.68 0.96 -12.80
CA GLY A 3 18.26 0.66 -11.49
C GLY A 3 17.11 0.72 -10.48
N HIS A 4 16.24 -0.29 -10.53
CA HIS A 4 15.01 -0.48 -9.74
C HIS A 4 15.28 -0.28 -8.23
N SER A 5 15.08 0.92 -7.70
CA SER A 5 15.00 1.15 -6.25
C SER A 5 13.60 0.77 -5.79
N SER A 6 13.50 -0.47 -5.31
CA SER A 6 12.33 -1.07 -4.66
C SER A 6 11.76 -0.14 -3.59
N TRP A 7 10.64 0.53 -3.90
CA TRP A 7 9.89 1.34 -2.95
C TRP A 7 9.05 0.45 -2.02
N ASN A 8 9.72 -0.37 -1.19
CA ASN A 8 9.05 -1.04 -0.06
C ASN A 8 9.13 -0.11 1.14
N TYR A 9 8.08 0.66 1.38
CA TYR A 9 7.95 1.41 2.61
C TYR A 9 7.31 0.50 3.66
N ASP A 10 8.08 0.12 4.68
CA ASP A 10 7.53 -0.48 5.89
C ASP A 10 6.66 0.56 6.60
N ILE A 11 5.37 0.27 6.72
CA ILE A 11 4.46 1.11 7.47
C ILE A 11 4.66 0.76 8.93
N ASN A 12 5.46 1.56 9.64
CA ASN A 12 5.71 1.40 11.06
C ASN A 12 4.46 1.79 11.89
N ILE A 13 3.34 1.08 11.66
CA ILE A 13 2.18 1.11 12.56
C ILE A 13 2.56 0.22 13.73
N ALA A 14 3.11 0.84 14.76
CA ALA A 14 3.40 0.17 16.02
C ALA A 14 2.10 -0.45 16.57
N HIS A 15 1.98 -1.77 16.46
CA HIS A 15 0.94 -2.53 17.15
C HIS A 15 1.29 -2.51 18.65
N HIS A 16 0.75 -1.54 19.38
CA HIS A 16 0.84 -1.46 20.84
C HIS A 16 0.12 -2.69 21.41
N ALA A 17 0.86 -3.79 21.58
CA ALA A 17 0.47 -5.05 22.20
C ALA A 17 -1.05 -5.31 22.20
N ALA A 18 -1.64 -5.46 21.01
CA ALA A 18 -2.93 -6.12 20.92
C ALA A 18 -2.65 -7.60 21.21
N CYS A 19 -2.68 -7.97 22.49
CA CYS A 19 -2.56 -9.34 22.98
C CYS A 19 -3.74 -10.15 22.45
N CYS A 20 -3.73 -10.46 21.16
CA CYS A 20 -4.63 -11.45 20.63
C CYS A 20 -4.20 -12.79 21.24
N ARG A 21 -5.19 -13.54 21.73
CA ARG A 21 -5.05 -14.78 22.51
C ARG A 21 -4.12 -15.85 21.90
N HIS A 22 -3.74 -15.68 20.63
CA HIS A 22 -2.96 -16.62 19.82
C HIS A 22 -1.49 -16.20 19.60
N GLY A 23 -1.00 -15.11 20.22
CA GLY A 23 0.43 -14.75 20.19
C GLY A 23 0.96 -14.16 18.88
N GLY A 24 0.07 -13.78 17.95
CA GLY A 24 0.43 -13.11 16.69
C GLY A 24 0.43 -11.57 16.83
N ILE A 25 1.08 -10.88 15.88
CA ILE A 25 0.91 -9.43 15.68
C ILE A 25 0.00 -9.26 14.47
N LEU A 26 -1.14 -8.58 14.66
CA LEU A 26 -1.99 -8.19 13.53
C LEU A 26 -1.22 -7.17 12.68
N SER A 27 -1.28 -7.32 11.37
CA SER A 27 -0.71 -6.37 10.41
C SER A 27 -1.75 -5.98 9.38
N ILE A 28 -1.51 -4.86 8.70
CA ILE A 28 -2.30 -4.42 7.56
C ILE A 28 -1.38 -4.12 6.38
N SER A 29 -1.88 -4.38 5.18
CA SER A 29 -1.29 -3.90 3.93
C SER A 29 -2.04 -2.65 3.48
N ILE A 30 -1.33 -1.67 2.94
CA ILE A 30 -1.95 -0.43 2.46
C ILE A 30 -1.50 -0.15 1.02
N GLY A 31 -2.46 0.20 0.16
CA GLY A 31 -2.23 0.78 -1.15
C GLY A 31 -2.60 2.25 -1.14
N VAL A 32 -1.70 3.11 -1.59
CA VAL A 32 -1.90 4.56 -1.66
C VAL A 32 -1.82 5.00 -3.10
N ALA A 33 -2.71 5.89 -3.54
CA ALA A 33 -2.60 6.56 -4.83
C ALA A 33 -2.76 8.07 -4.69
N SER A 34 -2.03 8.82 -5.52
CA SER A 34 -2.15 10.27 -5.66
C SER A 34 -2.05 10.64 -7.14
N VAL A 35 -2.94 11.51 -7.61
CA VAL A 35 -2.96 11.94 -9.01
C VAL A 35 -3.32 13.42 -9.07
N ILE A 36 -2.72 14.14 -10.02
CA ILE A 36 -3.25 15.43 -10.48
C ILE A 36 -4.33 15.14 -11.53
N PRO A 37 -5.62 15.37 -11.25
CA PRO A 37 -6.68 15.00 -12.16
C PRO A 37 -6.68 15.86 -13.43
N ASP A 38 -6.98 15.23 -14.56
CA ASP A 38 -7.25 15.88 -15.85
C ASP A 38 -8.74 15.78 -16.23
N ALA A 39 -9.10 16.26 -17.42
CA ALA A 39 -10.48 16.27 -17.90
C ALA A 39 -11.11 14.88 -18.10
N LEU A 40 -10.29 13.83 -18.17
CA LEU A 40 -10.73 12.44 -18.34
C LEU A 40 -10.67 11.64 -17.03
N SER A 41 -10.04 12.21 -16.00
CA SER A 41 -9.85 11.57 -14.71
C SER A 41 -11.18 11.41 -14.00
N THR A 42 -11.38 10.22 -13.44
CA THR A 42 -12.53 9.92 -12.60
C THR A 42 -12.08 9.47 -11.23
N VAL A 43 -12.94 9.62 -10.22
CA VAL A 43 -12.69 9.09 -8.87
C VAL A 43 -12.41 7.58 -8.91
N ASN A 44 -13.09 6.84 -9.80
CA ASN A 44 -12.88 5.41 -9.95
C ASN A 44 -11.47 5.07 -10.46
N CYS A 45 -10.85 5.94 -11.27
CA CYS A 45 -9.46 5.77 -11.68
C CYS A 45 -8.52 5.84 -10.46
N LEU A 46 -8.71 6.83 -9.58
CA LEU A 46 -7.90 6.98 -8.36
C LEU A 46 -8.07 5.79 -7.41
N ILE A 47 -9.30 5.30 -7.23
CA ILE A 47 -9.57 4.12 -6.40
C ILE A 47 -8.91 2.88 -7.01
N ALA A 48 -9.06 2.67 -8.32
CA ALA A 48 -8.45 1.54 -9.01
C ALA A 48 -6.91 1.56 -8.90
N GLU A 49 -6.28 2.73 -8.94
CA GLU A 49 -4.83 2.86 -8.73
C GLU A 49 -4.43 2.51 -7.28
N ALA A 50 -5.20 2.95 -6.29
CA ALA A 50 -4.96 2.62 -4.89
C ALA A 50 -5.12 1.10 -4.64
N ASP A 51 -6.14 0.48 -5.23
CA ASP A 51 -6.36 -0.97 -5.18
C ASP A 51 -5.21 -1.74 -5.85
N GLN A 52 -4.74 -1.28 -7.01
CA GLN A 52 -3.58 -1.88 -7.65
C GLN A 52 -2.33 -1.80 -6.78
N ALA A 53 -2.10 -0.67 -6.09
CA ALA A 53 -1.03 -0.56 -5.12
C ALA A 53 -1.23 -1.57 -3.97
N LEU A 54 -2.44 -1.69 -3.42
CA LEU A 54 -2.74 -2.64 -2.35
C LEU A 54 -2.46 -4.09 -2.78
N TYR A 55 -2.89 -4.47 -3.99
CA TYR A 55 -2.65 -5.80 -4.54
C TYR A 55 -1.16 -6.10 -4.71
N ARG A 56 -0.34 -5.11 -5.10
CA ARG A 56 1.12 -5.28 -5.17
C ARG A 56 1.71 -5.54 -3.78
N THR A 57 1.24 -4.85 -2.75
CA THR A 57 1.65 -5.10 -1.37
C THR A 57 1.28 -6.51 -0.91
N GLU A 58 0.04 -6.93 -1.14
CA GLU A 58 -0.46 -8.25 -0.76
C GLU A 58 0.34 -9.38 -1.46
N ALA A 59 0.65 -9.21 -2.75
CA ALA A 59 1.44 -10.15 -3.51
C ALA A 59 2.92 -10.20 -3.08
N GLY A 60 3.45 -9.10 -2.53
CA GLY A 60 4.85 -8.97 -2.09
C GLY A 60 5.17 -9.56 -0.72
N GLY A 61 4.18 -10.14 -0.03
CA GLY A 61 4.37 -10.73 1.31
C GLY A 61 3.51 -10.11 2.42
N ARG A 62 2.62 -9.17 2.07
CA ARG A 62 1.73 -8.44 3.01
C ARG A 62 2.51 -7.55 3.99
N ASN A 63 1.78 -6.88 4.90
CA ASN A 63 2.34 -6.04 5.96
C ASN A 63 3.31 -4.97 5.39
N GLY A 64 2.81 -4.18 4.45
CA GLY A 64 3.64 -3.17 3.79
C GLY A 64 2.81 -2.06 3.16
N LEU A 65 3.52 -1.16 2.46
CA LEU A 65 2.95 -0.10 1.65
C LEU A 65 3.33 -0.31 0.19
N CYS A 66 2.42 0.05 -0.71
CA CYS A 66 2.78 0.41 -2.07
C CYS A 66 2.11 1.74 -2.42
N VAL A 67 2.78 2.50 -3.28
CA VAL A 67 2.27 3.77 -3.81
C VAL A 67 2.03 3.62 -5.32
N ALA A 68 1.00 4.29 -5.83
CA ALA A 68 0.69 4.47 -7.24
C ALA A 68 0.39 5.94 -7.55
N GLY A 69 0.42 6.28 -8.83
CA GLY A 69 0.13 7.63 -9.32
C GLY A 69 1.35 8.56 -9.36
N GLN A 70 1.15 9.74 -9.94
CA GLN A 70 2.16 10.79 -10.17
C GLN A 70 1.61 12.18 -9.81
#